data_AF-A0A7C3Z998-F1
#
_entry.id   AF-A0A7C3Z998-F1
#
_cell.length_a   1.000
_cell.length_b   1.000
_cell.length_c   1.000
_cell.angle_alpha   90.00
_cell.angle_beta   90.00
_cell.angle_gamma   90.00
#
_symmetry.space_group_name_H-M   'P 1'
#
loop_
_entity.id
_entity.type
_entity.pdbx_description
1 polymer ?
#
loop_
_entity_poly.entity_id
_entity_poly.type
_entity_poly.pdbx_seq_one_letter_code
_entity_poly.pdbx_strand_id
1 'polypeptide(L)'
;MEIKKSSDDKENSEDNLNEKIVKKNVSEIEREKSEPEMAKEIEEGSDSENNDMDIAEENEINIMEEFLNAQDNISQKLHNNEPVYVKVVAMDSDYVYVDIGEKNEGAVPVKDFEGFKLPNIGTKIIAVLEKKERGNNNAILSYRKAKEIVTLRWLENAYKEKQRVKGRISQQIKGGYIVSINGVTAFMPLSLSEFGGAPRHYLPLNAKVKFYLIDFEPKNKKIIVSRRAVLEEDEKARRERVLAQSREGDYTRVVVSKIIDSGIFVRYQGIEGFIRLEDVDWKDPKKELLNHKRGERLKVKILSIDREKQKINFGIKQTKPNPIDILKRRYPVRSSVKAKVIEVADNYAKAHIAEDVYGIIDEEDYSYEGAPVKDSVIDAAVVGVNTETYELKLSIKKFEQIENRKRIEQYSKQTPKITLGQLLKDSEKK
;
A
#
# COMPACT_ATOMS: atom_id res chain seq x y z
N MET A 1 3.54 -53.55 -0.59
CA MET A 1 2.32 -53.20 0.15
C MET A 1 2.65 -51.96 0.96
N GLU A 2 2.75 -50.83 0.27
CA GLU A 2 1.65 -49.86 0.12
C GLU A 2 1.34 -49.17 1.44
N ILE A 3 1.91 -47.97 1.62
CA ILE A 3 1.20 -46.73 1.97
C ILE A 3 2.12 -45.58 1.50
N LYS A 4 1.78 -45.00 0.34
CA LYS A 4 2.21 -43.69 -0.14
C LYS A 4 0.95 -43.01 -0.67
N LYS A 5 0.88 -41.68 -0.47
CA LYS A 5 -0.11 -40.71 -0.98
C LYS A 5 -1.39 -40.55 -0.14
N SER A 6 -1.44 -39.44 0.61
CA SER A 6 -2.69 -38.73 0.94
C SER A 6 -2.36 -37.37 1.54
N SER A 7 -1.97 -36.39 0.72
CA SER A 7 -1.86 -34.99 1.16
C SER A 7 -1.82 -33.96 0.01
N ASP A 8 -2.47 -34.24 -1.14
CA ASP A 8 -2.57 -33.28 -2.27
C ASP A 8 -4.02 -32.97 -2.72
N ASP A 9 -5.06 -33.49 -2.04
CA ASP A 9 -6.46 -33.39 -2.53
C ASP A 9 -7.33 -32.34 -1.80
N LYS A 10 -6.74 -31.25 -1.28
CA LYS A 10 -7.54 -30.16 -0.66
C LYS A 10 -7.34 -28.75 -1.20
N GLU A 11 -6.46 -28.55 -2.18
CA GLU A 11 -6.34 -27.24 -2.88
C GLU A 11 -7.10 -27.19 -4.22
N ASN A 12 -7.61 -28.32 -4.75
CA ASN A 12 -8.29 -28.36 -6.05
C ASN A 12 -9.84 -28.25 -6.01
N SER A 13 -10.44 -27.99 -4.85
CA SER A 13 -11.90 -27.83 -4.72
C SER A 13 -12.38 -26.39 -4.60
N GLU A 14 -11.51 -25.42 -4.30
CA GLU A 14 -11.88 -24.00 -4.21
C GLU A 14 -11.68 -23.24 -5.53
N ASP A 15 -10.77 -23.69 -6.40
CA ASP A 15 -10.55 -23.07 -7.72
C ASP A 15 -11.66 -23.40 -8.75
N ASN A 16 -12.39 -24.51 -8.57
CA ASN A 16 -13.50 -24.90 -9.45
C ASN A 16 -14.84 -24.19 -9.17
N LEU A 17 -14.95 -23.43 -8.08
CA LEU A 17 -16.13 -22.59 -7.79
C LEU A 17 -15.97 -21.17 -8.35
N ASN A 18 -14.75 -20.67 -8.50
CA ASN A 18 -14.50 -19.32 -9.01
C ASN A 18 -14.45 -19.23 -10.55
N GLU A 19 -14.22 -20.33 -11.27
CA GLU A 19 -14.33 -20.33 -12.75
C GLU A 19 -15.76 -20.34 -13.28
N LYS A 20 -16.76 -20.71 -12.46
CA LYS A 20 -18.18 -20.69 -12.85
C LYS A 20 -18.89 -19.37 -12.56
N ILE A 21 -18.35 -18.52 -11.69
CA ILE A 21 -18.94 -17.22 -11.33
C ILE A 21 -18.45 -16.11 -12.29
N VAL A 22 -17.27 -16.25 -12.90
CA VAL A 22 -16.76 -15.27 -13.87
C VAL A 22 -17.36 -15.42 -15.27
N LYS A 23 -17.90 -16.60 -15.63
CA LYS A 23 -18.55 -16.83 -16.95
C LYS A 23 -20.02 -16.45 -17.04
N LYS A 24 -20.64 -15.95 -15.97
CA LYS A 24 -22.09 -15.59 -15.97
C LYS A 24 -22.38 -14.08 -15.98
N ASN A 25 -21.36 -13.22 -15.78
CA ASN A 25 -21.55 -11.76 -15.67
C ASN A 25 -20.98 -10.95 -16.85
N VAL A 26 -20.64 -11.57 -17.98
CA VAL A 26 -20.09 -10.87 -19.16
C VAL A 26 -21.02 -10.94 -20.38
N SER A 27 -22.18 -11.58 -20.29
CA SER A 27 -23.12 -11.70 -21.41
C SER A 27 -24.30 -10.73 -21.40
N GLU A 28 -24.32 -9.71 -20.51
CA GLU A 28 -25.58 -8.99 -20.22
C GLU A 28 -25.52 -7.45 -20.24
N ILE A 29 -24.49 -6.78 -20.79
CA ILE A 29 -24.44 -5.29 -20.74
C ILE A 29 -24.19 -4.57 -22.09
N GLU A 30 -24.01 -5.25 -23.22
CA GLU A 30 -23.86 -4.53 -24.51
C GLU A 30 -24.74 -5.12 -25.62
N ARG A 31 -26.06 -5.01 -25.45
CA ARG A 31 -26.98 -4.81 -26.57
C ARG A 31 -28.07 -3.81 -26.17
N GLU A 32 -28.23 -2.83 -27.05
CA GLU A 32 -29.35 -1.88 -27.17
C GLU A 32 -29.36 -0.63 -26.26
N LYS A 33 -28.94 0.48 -26.85
CA LYS A 33 -29.79 1.62 -27.28
C LYS A 33 -28.83 2.65 -27.89
N SER A 34 -28.94 3.09 -29.14
CA SER A 34 -30.14 3.64 -29.76
C SER A 34 -29.97 3.77 -31.27
N GLU A 35 -30.94 3.27 -32.04
CA GLU A 35 -31.46 3.95 -33.23
C GLU A 35 -32.94 4.28 -32.97
N PRO A 36 -33.47 5.39 -33.53
CA PRO A 36 -34.83 5.83 -33.28
C PRO A 36 -35.85 5.19 -34.24
N GLU A 37 -37.09 5.13 -33.76
CA GLU A 37 -38.30 4.69 -34.47
C GLU A 37 -38.65 5.60 -35.66
N MET A 38 -39.05 4.99 -36.77
CA MET A 38 -40.28 5.40 -37.47
C MET A 38 -40.81 4.23 -38.32
N ALA A 39 -42.01 3.75 -38.00
CA ALA A 39 -42.70 2.67 -38.70
C ALA A 39 -43.80 3.17 -39.65
N LYS A 40 -44.15 2.29 -40.61
CA LYS A 40 -45.39 2.17 -41.44
C LYS A 40 -45.33 2.85 -42.81
N GLU A 41 -45.77 2.26 -43.92
CA GLU A 41 -46.59 1.07 -44.24
C GLU A 41 -46.24 0.70 -45.71
N ILE A 42 -46.23 -0.58 -46.10
CA ILE A 42 -46.37 -0.98 -47.51
C ILE A 42 -47.42 -2.09 -47.55
N GLU A 43 -48.58 -1.78 -48.13
CA GLU A 43 -49.45 -2.76 -48.79
C GLU A 43 -49.10 -2.80 -50.30
N GLU A 44 -49.31 -4.00 -50.81
CA GLU A 44 -49.15 -4.57 -52.15
C GLU A 44 -49.34 -3.64 -53.37
N GLY A 45 -48.55 -3.93 -54.41
CA GLY A 45 -48.79 -3.46 -55.77
C GLY A 45 -47.73 -3.99 -56.73
N SER A 46 -48.17 -4.82 -57.66
CA SER A 46 -47.39 -5.59 -58.61
C SER A 46 -46.75 -4.76 -59.74
N ASP A 47 -45.84 -5.46 -60.44
CA ASP A 47 -45.43 -5.25 -61.83
C ASP A 47 -44.49 -4.08 -62.13
N SER A 48 -43.22 -4.38 -62.41
CA SER A 48 -42.80 -4.59 -63.81
C SER A 48 -41.29 -4.84 -63.89
N GLU A 49 -40.97 -5.96 -64.50
CA GLU A 49 -39.66 -6.37 -64.99
C GLU A 49 -39.08 -5.26 -65.87
N ASN A 50 -37.82 -4.87 -65.62
CA ASN A 50 -36.81 -4.31 -66.55
C ASN A 50 -35.82 -3.38 -65.82
N ASN A 51 -34.98 -3.88 -64.90
CA ASN A 51 -33.84 -3.11 -64.38
C ASN A 51 -32.62 -3.95 -63.96
N ASP A 52 -32.58 -5.24 -64.28
CA ASP A 52 -31.54 -6.14 -63.75
C ASP A 52 -30.18 -6.08 -64.49
N MET A 53 -30.07 -5.35 -65.62
CA MET A 53 -28.77 -5.17 -66.31
C MET A 53 -28.02 -3.90 -65.90
N ASP A 54 -28.71 -2.84 -65.47
CA ASP A 54 -28.04 -1.56 -65.11
C ASP A 54 -27.50 -1.59 -63.66
N ILE A 55 -28.10 -2.39 -62.79
CA ILE A 55 -27.71 -2.52 -61.37
C ILE A 55 -26.43 -3.36 -61.21
N ALA A 56 -26.11 -4.25 -62.15
CA ALA A 56 -24.89 -5.04 -62.10
C ALA A 56 -23.65 -4.22 -62.52
N GLU A 57 -23.79 -3.38 -63.57
CA GLU A 57 -22.70 -2.52 -64.03
C GLU A 57 -22.40 -1.41 -63.02
N GLU A 58 -23.40 -0.78 -62.39
CA GLU A 58 -23.18 0.22 -61.34
C GLU A 58 -22.51 -0.36 -60.08
N ASN A 59 -22.80 -1.62 -59.73
CA ASN A 59 -22.16 -2.28 -58.59
C ASN A 59 -20.71 -2.69 -58.89
N GLU A 60 -20.39 -3.12 -60.12
CA GLU A 60 -19.01 -3.35 -60.53
C GLU A 60 -18.20 -2.05 -60.61
N ILE A 61 -18.82 -0.95 -61.07
CA ILE A 61 -18.20 0.38 -61.12
C ILE A 61 -17.97 0.92 -59.70
N ASN A 62 -18.90 0.75 -58.76
CA ASN A 62 -18.74 1.16 -57.37
C ASN A 62 -17.67 0.36 -56.62
N ILE A 63 -17.57 -0.95 -56.86
CA ILE A 63 -16.51 -1.80 -56.30
C ILE A 63 -15.14 -1.45 -56.93
N MET A 64 -15.12 -1.16 -58.24
CA MET A 64 -13.92 -0.72 -58.94
C MET A 64 -13.48 0.68 -58.47
N GLU A 65 -14.39 1.62 -58.23
CA GLU A 65 -14.11 2.95 -57.67
C GLU A 65 -13.65 2.88 -56.21
N GLU A 66 -14.20 2.00 -55.39
CA GLU A 66 -13.73 1.78 -54.01
C GLU A 66 -12.32 1.13 -54.00
N PHE A 67 -12.03 0.25 -54.96
CA PHE A 67 -10.71 -0.36 -55.14
C PHE A 67 -9.68 0.61 -55.75
N LEU A 68 -10.09 1.48 -56.67
CA LEU A 68 -9.30 2.57 -57.25
C LEU A 68 -9.02 3.65 -56.19
N ASN A 69 -10.00 4.02 -55.37
CA ASN A 69 -9.81 4.92 -54.23
C ASN A 69 -8.90 4.31 -53.15
N ALA A 70 -8.94 3.00 -52.94
CA ALA A 70 -7.98 2.31 -52.09
C ALA A 70 -6.55 2.35 -52.69
N GLN A 71 -6.40 2.14 -54.01
CA GLN A 71 -5.12 2.27 -54.71
C GLN A 71 -4.58 3.72 -54.71
N ASP A 72 -5.45 4.72 -54.90
CA ASP A 72 -5.09 6.14 -54.90
C ASP A 72 -4.74 6.67 -53.50
N ASN A 73 -5.43 6.17 -52.46
CA ASN A 73 -5.06 6.46 -51.08
C ASN A 73 -3.73 5.80 -50.69
N ILE A 74 -3.38 4.63 -51.24
CA ILE A 74 -2.09 3.96 -50.99
C ILE A 74 -0.97 4.68 -51.74
N SER A 75 -1.18 5.07 -53.00
CA SER A 75 -0.18 5.77 -53.82
C SER A 75 0.14 7.18 -53.29
N GLN A 76 -0.86 7.92 -52.78
CA GLN A 76 -0.65 9.21 -52.11
C GLN A 76 0.03 9.07 -50.74
N LYS A 77 -0.24 8.01 -49.98
CA LYS A 77 0.45 7.72 -48.70
C LYS A 77 1.90 7.28 -48.90
N LEU A 78 2.20 6.58 -49.99
CA LEU A 78 3.56 6.20 -50.37
C LEU A 78 4.44 7.40 -50.74
N HIS A 79 3.84 8.50 -51.21
CA HIS A 79 4.56 9.74 -51.51
C HIS A 79 4.88 10.60 -50.26
N ASN A 80 4.18 10.40 -49.15
CA ASN A 80 4.28 11.24 -47.95
C ASN A 80 5.17 10.68 -46.83
N ASN A 81 6.01 9.67 -47.10
CA ASN A 81 6.79 8.95 -46.08
C ASN A 81 5.93 8.41 -44.93
N GLU A 82 4.69 8.02 -45.21
CA GLU A 82 3.81 7.45 -44.18
C GLU A 82 4.14 5.97 -43.92
N PRO A 83 3.98 5.49 -42.67
CA PRO A 83 4.18 4.09 -42.35
C PRO A 83 3.06 3.23 -42.94
N VAL A 84 3.41 2.28 -43.80
CA VAL A 84 2.49 1.32 -44.43
C VAL A 84 2.69 -0.08 -43.85
N TYR A 85 1.59 -0.83 -43.68
CA TYR A 85 1.64 -2.23 -43.26
C TYR A 85 1.87 -3.12 -44.49
N VAL A 86 3.03 -3.76 -44.55
CA VAL A 86 3.47 -4.62 -45.66
C VAL A 86 3.66 -6.06 -45.19
N LYS A 87 3.40 -7.04 -46.05
CA LYS A 87 3.49 -8.47 -45.70
C LYS A 87 4.85 -9.02 -46.10
N VAL A 88 5.53 -9.74 -45.20
CA VAL A 88 6.80 -10.41 -45.53
C VAL A 88 6.55 -11.58 -46.48
N VAL A 89 7.20 -11.58 -47.65
CA VAL A 89 7.09 -12.62 -48.68
C VAL A 89 8.27 -13.57 -48.61
N ALA A 90 9.49 -13.04 -48.52
CA ALA A 90 10.72 -13.82 -48.47
C ALA A 90 11.77 -13.15 -47.57
N MET A 91 12.77 -13.91 -47.14
CA MET A 91 13.86 -13.42 -46.29
C MET A 91 15.17 -14.06 -46.74
N ASP A 92 16.13 -13.22 -47.10
CA ASP A 92 17.52 -13.57 -47.36
C ASP A 92 18.40 -13.17 -46.16
N SER A 93 19.70 -13.50 -46.21
CA SER A 93 20.67 -13.15 -45.17
C SER A 93 20.84 -11.65 -44.94
N ASP A 94 20.65 -10.85 -45.99
CA ASP A 94 20.89 -9.40 -45.97
C ASP A 94 19.61 -8.56 -46.11
N TYR A 95 18.57 -9.07 -46.79
CA TYR A 95 17.34 -8.36 -47.10
C TYR A 95 16.09 -9.20 -46.83
N VAL A 96 15.04 -8.55 -46.32
CA VAL A 96 13.69 -9.10 -46.17
C VAL A 96 12.80 -8.51 -47.25
N TYR A 97 12.27 -9.37 -48.11
CA TYR A 97 11.35 -8.97 -49.16
C TYR A 97 9.93 -8.87 -48.64
N VAL A 98 9.29 -7.74 -48.90
CA VAL A 98 7.94 -7.41 -48.44
C VAL A 98 7.08 -6.97 -49.61
N ASP A 99 5.82 -7.37 -49.59
CA ASP A 99 4.83 -6.92 -50.56
C ASP A 99 4.27 -5.55 -50.14
N ILE A 100 4.52 -4.54 -50.97
CA ILE A 100 4.07 -3.15 -50.77
C ILE A 100 2.67 -2.93 -51.38
N GLY A 101 2.13 -3.89 -52.14
CA GLY A 101 0.89 -3.72 -52.90
C GLY A 101 1.04 -2.92 -54.20
N GLU A 102 2.28 -2.59 -54.60
CA GLU A 102 2.61 -2.13 -55.96
C GLU A 102 3.16 -3.31 -56.81
N LYS A 103 3.37 -3.11 -58.12
CA LYS A 103 4.02 -4.09 -59.02
C LYS A 103 5.45 -4.48 -58.62
N ASN A 104 6.02 -3.84 -57.59
CA ASN A 104 7.39 -3.98 -57.16
C ASN A 104 7.45 -4.55 -55.75
N GLU A 105 8.39 -5.46 -55.52
CA GLU A 105 8.70 -5.97 -54.19
C GLU A 105 9.54 -4.93 -53.41
N GLY A 106 9.31 -4.88 -52.10
CA GLY A 106 10.07 -4.07 -51.19
C GLY A 106 11.22 -4.84 -50.57
N ALA A 107 12.40 -4.23 -50.44
CA ALA A 107 13.51 -4.81 -49.69
C ALA A 107 13.75 -4.02 -48.39
N VAL A 108 13.68 -4.71 -47.25
CA VAL A 108 14.02 -4.17 -45.92
C VAL A 108 15.34 -4.79 -45.45
N PRO A 109 16.39 -4.00 -45.16
CA PRO A 109 17.64 -4.55 -44.64
C PRO A 109 17.45 -5.29 -43.32
N VAL A 110 18.08 -6.47 -43.14
CA VAL A 110 18.00 -7.22 -41.88
C VAL A 110 18.54 -6.42 -40.68
N LYS A 111 19.50 -5.52 -40.94
CA LYS A 111 20.06 -4.57 -39.95
C LYS A 111 19.00 -3.68 -39.29
N ASP A 112 17.89 -3.38 -39.98
CA ASP A 112 16.81 -2.57 -39.40
C ASP A 112 16.03 -3.30 -38.29
N PHE A 113 16.18 -4.62 -38.19
CA PHE A 113 15.56 -5.44 -37.15
C PHE A 113 16.45 -5.66 -35.92
N GLU A 114 17.65 -5.05 -35.87
CA GLU A 114 18.57 -5.18 -34.72
C GLU A 114 17.87 -4.86 -33.38
N GLY A 115 17.86 -5.84 -32.47
CA GLY A 115 17.22 -5.75 -31.15
C GLY A 115 15.80 -6.34 -31.04
N PHE A 116 15.22 -6.83 -32.14
CA PHE A 116 13.92 -7.53 -32.16
C PHE A 116 14.06 -8.94 -32.76
N LYS A 117 13.11 -9.84 -32.45
CA LYS A 117 13.05 -11.15 -33.12
C LYS A 117 12.74 -10.93 -34.60
N LEU A 118 13.46 -11.63 -35.48
CA LEU A 118 13.19 -11.63 -36.92
C LEU A 118 11.72 -12.03 -37.17
N PRO A 119 11.00 -11.28 -38.02
CA PRO A 119 9.64 -11.63 -38.38
C PRO A 119 9.60 -12.96 -39.15
N ASN A 120 8.58 -13.76 -38.90
CA ASN A 120 8.33 -14.95 -39.71
C ASN A 120 7.76 -14.54 -41.09
N ILE A 121 8.00 -15.37 -42.10
CA ILE A 121 7.41 -15.22 -43.43
C ILE A 121 5.88 -15.14 -43.30
N GLY A 122 5.26 -14.19 -43.98
CA GLY A 122 3.81 -13.95 -43.95
C GLY A 122 3.32 -12.98 -42.86
N THR A 123 4.20 -12.49 -41.98
CA THR A 123 3.81 -11.49 -40.96
C THR A 123 3.69 -10.08 -41.56
N LYS A 124 2.75 -9.28 -41.03
CA LYS A 124 2.62 -7.87 -41.39
C LYS A 124 3.59 -7.03 -40.57
N ILE A 125 4.43 -6.24 -41.22
CA ILE A 125 5.35 -5.30 -40.60
C ILE A 125 5.08 -3.87 -41.09
N ILE A 126 5.44 -2.88 -40.28
CA ILE A 126 5.36 -1.47 -40.68
C ILE A 126 6.64 -1.05 -41.39
N ALA A 127 6.53 -0.47 -42.57
CA ALA A 127 7.68 -0.02 -43.34
C ALA A 127 7.41 1.35 -43.98
N VAL A 128 8.47 2.14 -44.15
CA VAL A 128 8.43 3.45 -44.83
C VAL A 128 9.37 3.39 -46.01
N LEU A 129 8.91 3.88 -47.16
CA LEU A 129 9.66 3.90 -48.40
C LEU A 129 10.77 4.97 -48.31
N GLU A 130 12.02 4.57 -48.53
CA GLU A 130 13.17 5.48 -48.44
C GLU A 130 13.64 5.96 -49.81
N LYS A 131 13.76 5.05 -50.78
CA LYS A 131 14.13 5.37 -52.16
C LYS A 131 13.48 4.38 -53.13
N LYS A 132 12.94 4.91 -54.24
CA LYS A 132 12.67 4.12 -55.46
C LYS A 132 13.93 4.22 -56.33
N GLU A 133 14.77 3.20 -56.37
CA GLU A 133 15.88 3.16 -57.33
C GLU A 133 15.31 2.86 -58.72
N ARG A 134 15.47 3.79 -59.67
CA ARG A 134 14.92 3.69 -61.04
C ARG A 134 15.61 2.64 -61.94
N GLY A 135 16.34 1.69 -61.37
CA GLY A 135 17.13 0.71 -62.14
C GLY A 135 17.09 -0.73 -61.64
N ASN A 136 16.71 -0.96 -60.38
CA ASN A 136 16.50 -2.30 -59.82
C ASN A 136 15.05 -2.38 -59.32
N ASN A 137 14.35 -3.47 -59.63
CA ASN A 137 12.91 -3.67 -59.40
C ASN A 137 12.44 -3.62 -57.94
N ASN A 138 13.29 -3.26 -56.98
CA ASN A 138 12.98 -3.35 -55.56
C ASN A 138 13.00 -1.96 -54.90
N ALA A 139 11.89 -1.60 -54.25
CA ALA A 139 11.84 -0.39 -53.44
C ALA A 139 12.53 -0.63 -52.09
N ILE A 140 13.47 0.23 -51.70
CA ILE A 140 14.13 0.10 -50.40
C ILE A 140 13.21 0.69 -49.34
N LEU A 141 12.78 -0.13 -48.38
CA LEU A 141 12.05 0.36 -47.22
C LEU A 141 12.87 0.21 -45.93
N SER A 142 12.58 1.08 -44.97
CA SER A 142 13.15 1.02 -43.63
C SER A 142 12.08 0.70 -42.59
N TYR A 143 12.28 -0.41 -41.88
CA TYR A 143 11.45 -0.76 -40.71
C TYR A 143 11.76 0.16 -39.52
N ARG A 144 13.04 0.55 -39.36
CA ARG A 144 13.46 1.42 -38.25
C ARG A 144 12.80 2.80 -38.31
N LYS A 145 12.80 3.45 -39.48
CA LYS A 145 12.16 4.76 -39.67
C LYS A 145 10.64 4.69 -39.50
N ALA A 146 9.99 3.64 -40.02
CA ALA A 146 8.56 3.42 -39.83
C ALA A 146 8.17 3.36 -38.36
N LYS A 147 8.97 2.61 -37.58
CA LYS A 147 8.76 2.46 -36.14
C LYS A 147 8.95 3.76 -35.37
N GLU A 148 9.93 4.58 -35.75
CA GLU A 148 10.11 5.92 -35.16
C GLU A 148 8.86 6.79 -35.36
N ILE A 149 8.33 6.87 -36.59
CA ILE A 149 7.15 7.71 -36.91
C ILE A 149 5.91 7.24 -36.15
N VAL A 150 5.65 5.93 -36.13
CA VAL A 150 4.51 5.36 -35.38
C VAL A 150 4.66 5.61 -33.88
N THR A 151 5.87 5.44 -33.35
CA THR A 151 6.15 5.69 -31.94
C THR A 151 5.98 7.16 -31.58
N LEU A 152 6.40 8.10 -32.44
CA LEU A 152 6.20 9.53 -32.22
C LEU A 152 4.72 9.91 -32.19
N ARG A 153 3.90 9.38 -33.12
CA ARG A 153 2.43 9.56 -33.10
C ARG A 153 1.82 9.04 -31.79
N TRP A 154 2.28 7.86 -31.34
CA TRP A 154 1.83 7.29 -30.07
C TRP A 154 2.25 8.13 -28.86
N LEU A 155 3.49 8.65 -28.84
CA LEU A 155 3.98 9.51 -27.76
C LEU A 155 3.25 10.85 -27.70
N GLU A 156 2.83 11.40 -28.83
CA GLU A 156 2.00 12.61 -28.86
C GLU A 156 0.65 12.40 -28.16
N ASN A 157 -0.02 11.27 -28.47
CA ASN A 157 -1.27 10.91 -27.80
C ASN A 157 -1.05 10.62 -26.31
N ALA A 158 0.02 9.88 -25.98
CA ALA A 158 0.38 9.59 -24.59
C ALA A 158 0.72 10.86 -23.78
N TYR A 159 1.25 11.90 -24.41
CA TYR A 159 1.49 13.19 -23.78
C TYR A 159 0.18 13.94 -23.48
N LYS A 160 -0.75 13.98 -24.45
CA LYS A 160 -2.08 14.60 -24.28
C LYS A 160 -2.88 13.94 -23.16
N GLU A 161 -2.85 12.60 -23.12
CA GLU A 161 -3.60 11.80 -22.15
C GLU A 161 -2.87 11.66 -20.80
N LYS A 162 -1.63 12.16 -20.67
CA LYS A 162 -0.74 11.91 -19.53
C LYS A 162 -0.69 10.41 -19.20
N GLN A 163 -0.39 9.59 -20.21
CA GLN A 163 -0.35 8.14 -20.09
C GLN A 163 1.03 7.65 -19.62
N ARG A 164 1.06 6.53 -18.89
CA ARG A 164 2.29 5.89 -18.41
C ARG A 164 3.00 5.17 -19.55
N VAL A 165 4.17 5.67 -19.94
CA VAL A 165 4.99 5.08 -21.01
C VAL A 165 6.06 4.18 -20.41
N LYS A 166 6.31 3.02 -21.04
CA LYS A 166 7.36 2.08 -20.66
C LYS A 166 8.58 2.30 -21.55
N GLY A 167 9.78 2.25 -20.97
CA GLY A 167 11.03 2.33 -21.72
C GLY A 167 12.19 1.68 -21.00
N ARG A 168 13.33 1.60 -21.69
CA ARG A 168 14.54 0.92 -21.21
C ARG A 168 15.69 1.90 -21.13
N ILE A 169 16.45 1.87 -20.05
CA ILE A 169 17.62 2.74 -19.91
C ILE A 169 18.74 2.21 -20.82
N SER A 170 19.13 3.00 -21.80
CA SER A 170 20.21 2.65 -22.73
C SER A 170 21.57 3.01 -22.12
N GLN A 171 21.73 4.26 -21.68
CA GLN A 171 22.99 4.78 -21.18
C GLN A 171 22.76 5.82 -20.07
N GLN A 172 23.73 5.94 -19.17
CA GLN A 172 23.81 7.00 -18.17
C GLN A 172 24.82 8.06 -18.62
N ILE A 173 24.45 9.33 -18.53
CA ILE A 173 25.32 10.48 -18.78
C ILE A 173 25.41 11.34 -17.51
N LYS A 174 26.38 12.26 -17.44
CA LYS A 174 26.65 13.06 -16.22
C LYS A 174 25.44 13.87 -15.70
N GLY A 175 24.49 14.21 -16.58
CA GLY A 175 23.29 14.99 -16.23
C GLY A 175 21.96 14.20 -16.18
N GLY A 176 21.98 12.89 -16.44
CA GLY A 176 20.73 12.11 -16.55
C GLY A 176 20.90 10.74 -17.22
N TYR A 177 19.80 10.20 -17.73
CA TYR A 177 19.74 8.91 -18.39
C TYR A 177 19.12 9.05 -19.78
N ILE A 178 19.63 8.28 -20.74
CA ILE A 178 19.01 8.14 -22.06
C ILE A 178 18.14 6.88 -22.01
N VAL A 179 16.85 7.05 -22.28
CA VAL A 179 15.84 6.00 -22.24
C VAL A 179 15.38 5.70 -23.66
N SER A 180 15.43 4.44 -24.08
CA SER A 180 14.88 3.97 -25.35
C SER A 180 13.42 3.57 -25.17
N ILE A 181 12.55 4.15 -26.00
CA ILE A 181 11.11 3.93 -26.04
C ILE A 181 10.76 3.46 -27.44
N ASN A 182 10.51 2.16 -27.62
CA ASN A 182 10.08 1.57 -28.89
C ASN A 182 10.90 1.96 -30.14
N GLY A 183 12.17 2.34 -30.00
CA GLY A 183 13.04 2.79 -31.10
C GLY A 183 13.36 4.28 -31.10
N VAL A 184 12.65 5.09 -30.30
CA VAL A 184 12.93 6.51 -30.10
C VAL A 184 13.74 6.71 -28.82
N THR A 185 14.72 7.61 -28.86
CA THR A 185 15.52 7.99 -27.69
C THR A 185 14.90 9.17 -26.95
N ALA A 186 14.76 9.04 -25.64
CA ALA A 186 14.30 10.09 -24.74
C ALA A 186 15.36 10.41 -23.68
N PHE A 187 15.36 11.63 -23.17
CA PHE A 187 16.24 12.09 -22.12
C PHE A 187 15.48 12.17 -20.79
N MET A 188 16.05 11.58 -19.74
CA MET A 188 15.55 11.66 -18.37
C MET A 188 16.56 12.43 -17.52
N PRO A 189 16.28 13.69 -17.16
CA PRO A 189 17.10 14.46 -16.24
C PRO A 189 17.22 13.76 -14.88
N LEU A 190 18.37 13.92 -14.22
CA LEU A 190 18.61 13.30 -12.91
C LEU A 190 17.56 13.73 -11.87
N SER A 191 17.17 15.01 -11.88
CA SER A 191 16.15 15.59 -10.99
C SER A 191 14.75 15.00 -11.16
N LEU A 192 14.48 14.37 -12.31
CA LEU A 192 13.20 13.76 -12.66
C LEU A 192 13.21 12.23 -12.54
N SER A 193 14.33 11.66 -12.07
CA SER A 193 14.51 10.21 -11.94
C SER A 193 13.99 9.64 -10.61
N GLU A 194 14.20 10.31 -9.48
CA GLU A 194 13.86 9.78 -8.15
C GLU A 194 13.25 10.84 -7.22
N PHE A 195 12.60 10.36 -6.15
CA PHE A 195 12.04 11.17 -5.08
C PHE A 195 13.02 11.23 -3.90
N GLY A 196 13.36 12.44 -3.44
CA GLY A 196 14.29 12.67 -2.33
C GLY A 196 15.74 12.34 -2.72
N GLY A 197 16.53 13.37 -3.02
CA GLY A 197 17.90 13.26 -3.53
C GLY A 197 18.74 12.22 -2.78
N ALA A 198 18.77 11.01 -3.31
CA ALA A 198 19.58 9.94 -2.77
C ALA A 198 21.05 10.22 -3.13
N PRO A 199 21.99 9.97 -2.22
CA PRO A 199 23.41 10.25 -2.47
C PRO A 199 24.05 9.37 -3.56
N ARG A 200 23.38 8.31 -4.02
CA ARG A 200 23.86 7.44 -5.12
C ARG A 200 22.68 6.95 -5.97
N HIS A 201 22.54 7.55 -7.15
CA HIS A 201 21.58 7.12 -8.18
C HIS A 201 22.27 6.17 -9.15
N TYR A 202 21.89 4.89 -9.13
CA TYR A 202 22.26 3.95 -10.18
C TYR A 202 21.03 3.15 -10.58
N LEU A 203 20.35 3.63 -11.61
CA LEU A 203 19.41 2.77 -12.32
C LEU A 203 20.22 1.77 -13.16
N PRO A 204 19.97 0.46 -13.06
CA PRO A 204 20.72 -0.51 -13.82
C PRO A 204 20.52 -0.28 -15.32
N LEU A 205 21.60 -0.44 -16.08
CA LEU A 205 21.54 -0.44 -17.54
C LEU A 205 20.52 -1.48 -18.01
N ASN A 206 19.74 -1.12 -19.02
CA ASN A 206 18.69 -1.94 -19.61
C ASN A 206 17.47 -2.24 -18.72
N ALA A 207 17.32 -1.55 -17.59
CA ALA A 207 16.13 -1.68 -16.72
C ALA A 207 14.87 -1.16 -17.42
N LYS A 208 13.77 -1.92 -17.31
CA LYS A 208 12.44 -1.49 -17.76
C LYS A 208 11.82 -0.58 -16.71
N VAL A 209 11.56 0.66 -17.08
CA VAL A 209 11.03 1.70 -16.19
C VAL A 209 9.80 2.33 -16.83
N LYS A 210 8.84 2.73 -15.99
CA LYS A 210 7.67 3.51 -16.39
C LYS A 210 7.93 5.00 -16.10
N PHE A 211 7.54 5.87 -17.01
CA PHE A 211 7.70 7.31 -16.88
C PHE A 211 6.52 8.03 -17.56
N TYR A 212 6.35 9.30 -17.20
CA TYR A 212 5.48 10.23 -17.91
C TYR A 212 6.30 11.11 -18.83
N LEU A 213 5.68 11.55 -19.92
CA LEU A 213 6.20 12.59 -20.80
C LEU A 213 5.96 13.94 -20.13
N ILE A 214 7.01 14.70 -19.89
CA ILE A 214 6.90 16.10 -19.42
C ILE A 214 6.95 17.05 -20.60
N ASP A 215 7.85 16.77 -21.54
CA ASP A 215 8.07 17.61 -22.69
C ASP A 215 8.31 16.74 -23.91
N PHE A 216 7.67 17.12 -25.01
CA PHE A 216 7.70 16.39 -26.26
C PHE A 216 7.77 17.39 -27.42
N GLU A 217 8.96 17.51 -28.01
CA GLU A 217 9.18 18.29 -29.22
C GLU A 217 9.48 17.34 -30.41
N PRO A 218 8.51 17.08 -31.29
CA PRO A 218 8.69 16.13 -32.40
C PRO A 218 9.73 16.61 -33.41
N LYS A 219 9.84 17.93 -33.62
CA LYS A 219 10.78 18.53 -34.60
C LYS A 219 12.25 18.32 -34.20
N ASN A 220 12.55 18.43 -32.91
CA ASN A 220 13.93 18.37 -32.40
C ASN A 220 14.31 16.96 -31.92
N LYS A 221 13.41 15.97 -32.04
CA LYS A 221 13.53 14.65 -31.41
C LYS A 221 13.88 14.74 -29.91
N LYS A 222 13.47 15.84 -29.25
CA LYS A 222 13.70 16.06 -27.82
C LYS A 222 12.49 15.56 -27.06
N ILE A 223 12.70 14.56 -26.22
CA ILE A 223 11.64 13.94 -25.42
C ILE A 223 12.15 13.89 -24.00
N ILE A 224 11.51 14.62 -23.10
CA ILE A 224 11.86 14.66 -21.69
C ILE A 224 10.88 13.79 -20.92
N VAL A 225 11.42 12.78 -20.25
CA VAL A 225 10.64 11.85 -19.45
C VAL A 225 10.93 12.01 -17.98
N SER A 226 9.90 11.79 -17.15
CA SER A 226 9.98 11.84 -15.71
C SER A 226 9.43 10.57 -15.09
N ARG A 227 10.29 9.91 -14.33
CA ARG A 227 9.91 8.81 -13.46
C ARG A 227 9.29 9.32 -12.16
N ARG A 228 9.69 10.51 -11.68
CA ARG A 228 9.21 11.10 -10.43
C ARG A 228 7.68 11.25 -10.41
N ALA A 229 7.10 11.68 -11.52
CA ALA A 229 5.64 11.87 -11.61
C ALA A 229 4.85 10.56 -11.44
N VAL A 230 5.36 9.44 -11.99
CA VAL A 230 4.74 8.11 -11.80
C VAL A 230 4.84 7.67 -10.34
N LEU A 231 5.99 7.89 -9.72
CA LEU A 231 6.21 7.54 -8.31
C LEU A 231 5.31 8.36 -7.37
N GLU A 232 5.13 9.65 -7.64
CA GLU A 232 4.28 10.52 -6.82
C GLU A 232 2.80 10.08 -6.86
N GLU A 233 2.30 9.73 -8.05
CA GLU A 233 0.92 9.26 -8.21
C GLU A 233 0.72 7.88 -7.56
N ASP A 234 1.66 6.94 -7.78
CA ASP A 234 1.63 5.63 -7.14
C ASP A 234 1.70 5.73 -5.60
N GLU A 235 2.46 6.70 -5.07
CA GLU A 235 2.49 6.98 -3.65
C GLU A 235 1.17 7.59 -3.16
N LYS A 236 0.58 8.56 -3.86
CA LYS A 236 -0.74 9.12 -3.48
C LYS A 236 -1.81 8.02 -3.44
N ALA A 237 -1.90 7.21 -4.48
CA ALA A 237 -2.84 6.09 -4.53
C ALA A 237 -2.55 5.00 -3.47
N ARG A 238 -1.29 4.81 -3.09
CA ARG A 238 -0.94 3.93 -1.96
C ARG A 238 -1.38 4.56 -0.64
N ARG A 239 -1.09 5.83 -0.41
CA ARG A 239 -1.46 6.55 0.82
C ARG A 239 -2.97 6.52 1.02
N GLU A 240 -3.77 6.87 0.02
CA GLU A 240 -5.23 6.86 0.11
C GLU A 240 -5.78 5.48 0.51
N ARG A 241 -5.26 4.41 -0.10
CA ARG A 241 -5.63 3.03 0.27
C ARG A 241 -5.28 2.71 1.72
N VAL A 242 -4.11 3.13 2.19
CA VAL A 242 -3.68 2.90 3.57
C VAL A 242 -4.53 3.71 4.56
N LEU A 243 -4.88 4.97 4.24
CA LEU A 243 -5.80 5.76 5.07
C LEU A 243 -7.20 5.16 5.12
N ALA A 244 -7.70 4.59 4.01
CA ALA A 244 -9.01 3.94 3.98
C ALA A 244 -9.05 2.63 4.78
N GLN A 245 -7.94 1.87 4.79
CA GLN A 245 -7.85 0.61 5.51
C GLN A 245 -7.56 0.80 7.01
N SER A 246 -6.82 1.84 7.38
CA SER A 246 -6.38 2.05 8.76
C SER A 246 -7.49 2.59 9.64
N ARG A 247 -7.74 1.94 10.79
CA ARG A 247 -8.70 2.42 11.79
C ARG A 247 -7.98 2.85 13.07
N GLU A 248 -8.61 3.77 13.79
CA GLU A 248 -8.15 4.16 15.12
C GLU A 248 -8.24 2.96 16.07
N GLY A 249 -7.16 2.72 16.82
CA GLY A 249 -7.04 1.59 17.73
C GLY A 249 -6.34 0.35 17.17
N ASP A 250 -6.04 0.30 15.88
CA ASP A 250 -5.32 -0.84 15.28
C ASP A 250 -3.86 -0.91 15.73
N TYR A 251 -3.37 -2.13 15.94
CA TYR A 251 -1.98 -2.42 16.23
C TYR A 251 -1.21 -2.65 14.92
N THR A 252 -0.18 -1.85 14.69
CA THR A 252 0.61 -1.88 13.45
C THR A 252 2.10 -1.86 13.74
N ARG A 253 2.91 -2.16 12.71
CA ARG A 253 4.36 -2.04 12.76
C ARG A 253 4.82 -0.85 11.95
N VAL A 254 5.61 0.01 12.56
CA VAL A 254 6.14 1.22 11.94
C VAL A 254 7.66 1.22 11.97
N VAL A 255 8.28 2.00 11.10
CA VAL A 255 9.74 2.14 11.03
C VAL A 255 10.13 3.54 11.50
N VAL A 256 11.09 3.64 12.41
CA VAL A 256 11.59 4.93 12.90
C VAL A 256 12.36 5.65 11.79
N SER A 257 11.94 6.88 11.47
CA SER A 257 12.62 7.75 10.51
C SER A 257 13.60 8.68 11.21
N LYS A 258 13.10 9.48 12.16
CA LYS A 258 13.88 10.49 12.90
C LYS A 258 13.41 10.54 14.35
N ILE A 259 14.33 10.80 15.27
CA ILE A 259 14.06 10.96 16.70
C ILE A 259 14.39 12.41 17.07
N ILE A 260 13.52 13.05 17.84
CA ILE A 260 13.65 14.40 18.40
C ILE A 260 13.30 14.33 19.89
N ASP A 261 13.76 15.27 20.70
CA ASP A 261 13.49 15.32 22.15
C ASP A 261 11.98 15.36 22.49
N SER A 262 11.16 15.88 21.58
CA SER A 262 9.70 15.97 21.73
C SER A 262 8.94 14.72 21.25
N GLY A 263 9.60 13.79 20.54
CA GLY A 263 8.93 12.62 19.99
C GLY A 263 9.67 11.92 18.85
N ILE A 264 9.01 10.91 18.28
CA ILE A 264 9.58 10.04 17.26
C ILE A 264 8.78 10.15 15.97
N PHE A 265 9.45 10.50 14.88
CA PHE A 265 8.90 10.43 13.54
C PHE A 265 9.03 9.00 13.03
N VAL A 266 7.89 8.43 12.66
CA VAL A 266 7.80 7.06 12.15
C VAL A 266 7.20 7.06 10.75
N ARG A 267 7.50 6.03 9.98
CA ARG A 267 6.92 5.79 8.67
C ARG A 267 6.06 4.54 8.72
N TYR A 268 4.82 4.68 8.27
CA TYR A 268 3.85 3.59 8.18
C TYR A 268 3.34 3.50 6.74
N GLN A 269 3.72 2.43 6.01
CA GLN A 269 3.25 2.14 4.64
C GLN A 269 3.26 3.33 3.64
N GLY A 270 4.17 4.29 3.81
CA GLY A 270 4.29 5.48 2.95
C GLY A 270 3.62 6.75 3.49
N ILE A 271 3.02 6.69 4.68
CA ILE A 271 2.50 7.81 5.45
C ILE A 271 3.50 8.17 6.55
N GLU A 272 3.60 9.46 6.85
CA GLU A 272 4.38 9.97 7.98
C GLU A 272 3.52 9.96 9.25
N GLY A 273 4.10 9.39 10.30
CA GLY A 273 3.52 9.29 11.62
C GLY A 273 4.34 10.02 12.66
N PHE A 274 3.67 10.41 13.74
CA PHE A 274 4.32 11.03 14.88
C PHE A 274 3.91 10.32 16.17
N ILE A 275 4.90 10.03 17.00
CA ILE A 275 4.73 9.53 18.37
C ILE A 275 5.16 10.65 19.30
N ARG A 276 4.23 11.13 20.13
CA ARG A 276 4.54 12.13 21.17
C ARG A 276 5.38 11.49 22.27
N LEU A 277 6.22 12.29 22.94
CA LEU A 277 6.98 11.84 24.11
C LEU A 277 6.07 11.18 25.16
N GLU A 278 4.91 11.78 25.42
CA GLU A 278 3.89 11.26 26.33
C GLU A 278 3.26 9.95 25.87
N ASP A 279 3.47 9.49 24.64
CA ASP A 279 2.90 8.25 24.12
C ASP A 279 3.96 7.13 23.99
N VAL A 280 5.21 7.37 24.45
CA VAL A 280 6.32 6.41 24.38
C VAL A 280 6.26 5.39 25.52
N ASP A 281 6.29 5.83 26.78
CA ASP A 281 6.33 4.91 27.93
C ASP A 281 5.65 5.47 29.19
N TRP A 282 5.09 4.57 30.01
CA TRP A 282 4.28 4.91 31.19
C TRP A 282 5.09 5.54 32.33
N LYS A 283 6.33 5.10 32.55
CA LYS A 283 7.17 5.54 33.68
C LYS A 283 8.15 6.63 33.27
N ASP A 284 9.01 6.35 32.28
CA ASP A 284 10.15 7.22 31.93
C ASP A 284 10.23 7.44 30.40
N PRO A 285 9.38 8.31 29.82
CA PRO A 285 9.32 8.48 28.37
C PRO A 285 10.62 9.03 27.76
N LYS A 286 11.38 9.85 28.50
CA LYS A 286 12.67 10.42 28.03
C LYS A 286 13.78 9.39 27.92
N LYS A 287 13.87 8.46 28.88
CA LYS A 287 14.90 7.41 28.86
C LYS A 287 14.61 6.40 27.75
N GLU A 288 13.34 6.03 27.57
CA GLU A 288 12.95 5.09 26.52
C GLU A 288 13.16 5.69 25.11
N LEU A 289 12.97 6.99 24.94
CA LEU A 289 13.23 7.67 23.67
C LEU A 289 14.72 7.58 23.24
N LEU A 290 15.66 7.61 24.18
CA LEU A 290 17.09 7.43 23.93
C LEU A 290 17.46 5.98 23.58
N ASN A 291 16.66 5.01 24.02
CA ASN A 291 16.89 3.59 23.72
C ASN A 291 16.59 3.23 22.26
N HIS A 292 15.70 3.99 21.61
CA HIS A 292 15.29 3.75 20.23
C HIS A 292 16.29 4.23 19.20
N LYS A 293 16.43 3.48 18.10
CA LYS A 293 17.35 3.81 16.99
C LYS A 293 16.60 4.15 15.71
N ARG A 294 17.22 4.99 14.86
CA ARG A 294 16.72 5.26 13.51
C ARG A 294 16.71 3.95 12.69
N GLY A 295 15.62 3.70 11.96
CA GLY A 295 15.41 2.48 11.18
C GLY A 295 14.84 1.30 11.96
N GLU A 296 14.65 1.42 13.28
CA GLU A 296 14.08 0.36 14.10
C GLU A 296 12.60 0.12 13.77
N ARG A 297 12.15 -1.13 13.88
CA ARG A 297 10.75 -1.52 13.72
C ARG A 297 10.05 -1.59 15.07
N LEU A 298 9.06 -0.73 15.27
CA LEU A 298 8.28 -0.65 16.51
C LEU A 298 6.86 -1.15 16.29
N LYS A 299 6.31 -1.86 17.27
CA LYS A 299 4.88 -2.14 17.36
C LYS A 299 4.21 -0.95 18.04
N VAL A 300 3.18 -0.40 17.41
CA VAL A 300 2.48 0.79 17.89
C VAL A 300 0.98 0.64 17.68
N LYS A 301 0.19 1.39 18.44
CA LYS A 301 -1.25 1.52 18.27
C LYS A 301 -1.56 2.85 17.58
N ILE A 302 -2.51 2.85 16.66
CA ILE A 302 -3.03 4.08 16.04
C ILE A 302 -3.92 4.79 17.07
N LEU A 303 -3.60 6.05 17.40
CA LEU A 303 -4.40 6.85 18.34
C LEU A 303 -5.40 7.73 17.63
N SER A 304 -4.94 8.49 16.63
CA SER A 304 -5.80 9.39 15.85
C SER A 304 -5.28 9.50 14.42
N ILE A 305 -6.20 9.59 13.46
CA ILE A 305 -5.87 9.74 12.04
C ILE A 305 -6.35 11.13 11.58
N ASP A 306 -5.40 12.00 11.21
CA ASP A 306 -5.71 13.28 10.56
C ASP A 306 -5.71 13.07 9.03
N ARG A 307 -6.91 13.04 8.46
CA ARG A 307 -7.11 12.82 7.01
C ARG A 307 -6.75 14.05 6.17
N GLU A 308 -6.86 15.25 6.73
CA GLU A 308 -6.56 16.50 6.01
C GLU A 308 -5.05 16.67 5.83
N LYS A 309 -4.29 16.44 6.91
CA LYS A 309 -2.82 16.57 6.88
C LYS A 309 -2.11 15.29 6.49
N GLN A 310 -2.85 14.21 6.25
CA GLN A 310 -2.33 12.87 5.95
C GLN A 310 -1.30 12.41 6.99
N LYS A 311 -1.59 12.65 8.28
CA LYS A 311 -0.70 12.31 9.40
C LYS A 311 -1.42 11.39 10.37
N ILE A 312 -0.66 10.44 10.92
CA ILE A 312 -1.18 9.49 11.90
C ILE A 312 -0.42 9.66 13.20
N ASN A 313 -1.14 9.83 14.30
CA ASN A 313 -0.54 9.80 15.63
C ASN A 313 -0.52 8.36 16.12
N PHE A 314 0.67 7.93 16.53
CA PHE A 314 0.92 6.58 17.02
C PHE A 314 1.29 6.63 18.50
N GLY A 315 0.97 5.55 19.23
CA GLY A 315 1.39 5.37 20.61
C GLY A 315 2.02 4.01 20.85
N ILE A 316 3.12 4.00 21.61
CA ILE A 316 3.84 2.79 22.04
C ILE A 316 3.25 2.29 23.37
N LYS A 317 2.87 3.20 24.28
CA LYS A 317 2.32 2.91 25.62
C LYS A 317 1.26 1.81 25.63
N GLN A 318 0.36 1.82 24.64
CA GLN A 318 -0.81 0.94 24.56
C GLN A 318 -0.44 -0.50 24.15
N THR A 319 0.82 -0.75 23.81
CA THR A 319 1.35 -2.11 23.58
C THR A 319 1.84 -2.78 24.85
N LYS A 320 2.22 -2.00 25.87
CA LYS A 320 2.63 -2.50 27.19
C LYS A 320 1.41 -2.57 28.10
N PRO A 321 1.31 -3.59 28.98
CA PRO A 321 0.22 -3.67 29.95
C PRO A 321 0.24 -2.45 30.87
N ASN A 322 -0.93 -1.90 31.16
CA ASN A 322 -1.05 -0.73 32.03
C ASN A 322 -0.57 -1.10 33.45
N PRO A 323 0.41 -0.38 34.02
CA PRO A 323 0.89 -0.65 35.37
C PRO A 323 -0.21 -0.57 36.43
N ILE A 324 -1.23 0.28 36.23
CA ILE A 324 -2.37 0.41 37.16
C ILE A 324 -3.19 -0.88 37.20
N ASP A 325 -3.44 -1.50 36.05
CA ASP A 325 -4.20 -2.75 35.98
C ASP A 325 -3.44 -3.90 36.63
N ILE A 326 -2.10 -3.90 36.50
CA ILE A 326 -1.23 -4.85 37.20
C ILE A 326 -1.30 -4.62 38.71
N LEU A 327 -1.22 -3.36 39.17
CA LEU A 327 -1.29 -3.00 40.58
C LEU A 327 -2.65 -3.38 41.19
N LYS A 328 -3.77 -3.07 40.52
CA LYS A 328 -5.12 -3.46 40.96
C LYS A 328 -5.29 -4.98 41.06
N ARG A 329 -4.69 -5.74 40.15
CA ARG A 329 -4.73 -7.21 40.18
C ARG A 329 -3.87 -7.79 41.30
N ARG A 330 -2.67 -7.22 41.52
CA ARG A 330 -1.73 -7.70 42.53
C ARG A 330 -2.15 -7.31 43.96
N TYR A 331 -2.72 -6.13 44.12
CA TYR A 331 -3.11 -5.55 45.40
C TYR A 331 -4.58 -5.11 45.37
N PRO A 332 -5.52 -6.04 45.65
CA PRO A 332 -6.93 -5.70 45.70
C PRO A 332 -7.23 -4.76 46.87
N VAL A 333 -8.27 -3.94 46.73
CA VAL A 333 -8.68 -3.00 47.78
C VAL A 333 -8.98 -3.76 49.08
N ARG A 334 -8.53 -3.23 50.21
CA ARG A 334 -8.55 -3.83 51.56
C ARG A 334 -7.56 -4.98 51.81
N SER A 335 -6.65 -5.27 50.88
CA SER A 335 -5.54 -6.19 51.18
C SER A 335 -4.56 -5.55 52.16
N SER A 336 -4.05 -6.34 53.12
CA SER A 336 -2.94 -5.97 54.00
C SER A 336 -1.60 -6.14 53.29
N VAL A 337 -0.75 -5.12 53.33
CA VAL A 337 0.54 -5.08 52.66
C VAL A 337 1.60 -4.58 53.64
N LYS A 338 2.77 -5.23 53.62
CA LYS A 338 3.95 -4.79 54.36
C LYS A 338 4.70 -3.77 53.53
N ALA A 339 4.94 -2.58 54.08
CA ALA A 339 5.62 -1.50 53.38
C ALA A 339 6.73 -0.91 54.27
N LYS A 340 7.88 -0.60 53.67
CA LYS A 340 9.00 0.06 54.35
C LYS A 340 8.93 1.56 54.11
N VAL A 341 8.88 2.39 55.15
CA VAL A 341 8.81 3.85 55.01
C VAL A 341 10.15 4.40 54.52
N ILE A 342 10.18 5.07 53.37
CA ILE A 342 11.40 5.73 52.84
C ILE A 342 11.47 7.17 53.33
N GLU A 343 10.36 7.88 53.21
CA GLU A 343 10.30 9.32 53.43
C GLU A 343 9.02 9.66 54.19
N VAL A 344 9.16 10.57 55.17
CA VAL A 344 8.05 11.09 55.96
C VAL A 344 8.12 12.60 55.80
N ALA A 345 7.10 13.15 55.13
CA ALA A 345 6.86 14.58 55.06
C ALA A 345 5.70 14.93 56.01
N ASP A 346 5.53 16.22 56.31
CA ASP A 346 4.52 16.70 57.27
C ASP A 346 3.10 16.24 56.90
N ASN A 347 2.81 16.14 55.60
CA ASN A 347 1.46 15.83 55.10
C ASN A 347 1.30 14.41 54.57
N TYR A 348 2.40 13.67 54.33
CA TYR A 348 2.36 12.33 53.76
C TYR A 348 3.61 11.50 54.06
N ALA A 349 3.46 10.19 54.21
CA ALA A 349 4.55 9.24 54.29
C ALA A 349 4.62 8.38 53.03
N LYS A 350 5.79 8.33 52.40
CA LYS A 350 6.08 7.49 51.24
C LYS A 350 6.68 6.16 51.70
N ALA A 351 5.99 5.07 51.40
CA ALA A 351 6.40 3.72 51.74
C ALA A 351 6.68 2.90 50.47
N HIS A 352 7.68 2.01 50.55
CA HIS A 352 8.06 1.10 49.48
C HIS A 352 7.57 -0.31 49.80
N ILE A 353 6.84 -0.90 48.88
CA ILE A 353 6.23 -2.22 49.05
C ILE A 353 7.07 -3.29 48.36
N ALA A 354 7.33 -3.12 47.07
CA ALA A 354 8.00 -4.08 46.20
C ALA A 354 8.66 -3.35 45.01
N GLU A 355 9.46 -4.04 44.20
CA GLU A 355 10.17 -3.47 43.04
C GLU A 355 9.29 -2.53 42.21
N ASP A 356 9.70 -1.26 42.14
CA ASP A 356 9.00 -0.13 41.47
C ASP A 356 7.56 0.17 41.95
N VAL A 357 7.15 -0.31 43.12
CA VAL A 357 5.83 -0.03 43.71
C VAL A 357 5.99 0.77 45.00
N TYR A 358 5.61 2.04 44.90
CA TYR A 358 5.56 2.96 46.04
C TYR A 358 4.10 3.16 46.46
N GLY A 359 3.92 3.42 47.76
CA GLY A 359 2.65 3.82 48.33
C GLY A 359 2.78 5.11 49.12
N ILE A 360 1.69 5.87 49.15
CA ILE A 360 1.54 7.08 49.95
C ILE A 360 0.54 6.80 51.06
N ILE A 361 0.86 7.26 52.26
CA ILE A 361 -0.03 7.30 53.41
C ILE A 361 -0.25 8.77 53.73
N ASP A 362 -1.50 9.23 53.65
CA ASP A 362 -1.90 10.58 54.03
C ASP A 362 -1.96 10.69 55.57
N GLU A 363 -1.79 11.90 56.14
CA GLU A 363 -1.81 12.12 57.60
C GLU A 363 -3.10 11.60 58.28
N GLU A 364 -4.24 11.76 57.60
CA GLU A 364 -5.55 11.28 58.07
C GLU A 364 -5.63 9.75 58.26
N ASP A 365 -4.75 9.03 57.57
CA ASP A 365 -4.70 7.57 57.50
C ASP A 365 -3.55 6.99 58.36
N TYR A 366 -2.85 7.83 59.15
CA TYR A 366 -1.90 7.40 60.19
C TYR A 366 -2.57 6.65 61.35
N SER A 367 -1.76 5.91 62.12
CA SER A 367 -2.20 5.21 63.33
C SER A 367 -2.61 6.22 64.41
N TYR A 368 -3.36 5.76 65.42
CA TYR A 368 -3.68 6.55 66.62
C TYR A 368 -2.40 6.98 67.38
N GLU A 369 -1.28 6.31 67.16
CA GLU A 369 0.02 6.60 67.77
C GLU A 369 0.83 7.70 67.04
N GLY A 370 0.33 8.22 65.92
CA GLY A 370 0.94 9.32 65.16
C GLY A 370 1.70 8.90 63.91
N ALA A 371 2.57 9.79 63.40
CA ALA A 371 3.30 9.60 62.15
C ALA A 371 4.29 8.43 62.22
N PRO A 372 4.43 7.62 61.15
CA PRO A 372 5.34 6.49 61.15
C PRO A 372 6.80 6.94 61.15
N VAL A 373 7.68 6.15 61.77
CA VAL A 373 9.12 6.45 61.82
C VAL A 373 9.78 6.09 60.49
N LYS A 374 10.71 6.92 60.02
CA LYS A 374 11.53 6.65 58.83
C LYS A 374 12.24 5.30 58.94
N ASP A 375 12.29 4.54 57.85
CA ASP A 375 12.86 3.18 57.72
C ASP A 375 12.12 2.06 58.49
N SER A 376 11.00 2.34 59.16
CA SER A 376 10.20 1.30 59.80
C SER A 376 9.40 0.48 58.78
N VAL A 377 9.17 -0.80 59.10
CA VAL A 377 8.25 -1.67 58.35
C VAL A 377 6.89 -1.59 59.01
N ILE A 378 5.90 -1.18 58.22
CA ILE A 378 4.52 -0.98 58.65
C ILE A 378 3.58 -1.90 57.86
N ASP A 379 2.57 -2.40 58.54
CA ASP A 379 1.46 -3.14 57.93
C ASP A 379 0.33 -2.15 57.62
N ALA A 380 0.04 -1.96 56.33
CA ALA A 380 -0.97 -1.01 55.87
C ALA A 380 -1.99 -1.68 54.96
N ALA A 381 -3.23 -1.19 54.99
CA ALA A 381 -4.29 -1.66 54.10
C ALA A 381 -4.33 -0.81 52.83
N VAL A 382 -4.48 -1.46 51.67
CA VAL A 382 -4.61 -0.76 50.38
C VAL A 382 -6.01 -0.15 50.25
N VAL A 383 -6.07 1.16 50.13
CA VAL A 383 -7.32 1.93 49.97
C VAL A 383 -7.65 2.14 48.49
N GLY A 384 -6.61 2.34 47.67
CA GLY A 384 -6.76 2.58 46.25
C GLY A 384 -5.42 2.75 45.55
N VAL A 385 -5.49 3.10 44.26
CA VAL A 385 -4.30 3.39 43.43
C VAL A 385 -4.48 4.79 42.87
N ASN A 386 -3.46 5.64 43.00
CA ASN A 386 -3.43 6.92 42.31
C ASN A 386 -3.09 6.68 40.83
N THR A 387 -3.92 7.19 39.93
CA THR A 387 -3.76 7.01 38.49
C THR A 387 -2.67 7.90 37.88
N GLU A 388 -2.28 8.98 38.56
CA GLU A 388 -1.31 9.95 38.05
C GLU A 388 0.13 9.59 38.40
N THR A 389 0.38 9.24 39.67
CA THR A 389 1.73 8.92 40.15
C THR A 389 2.06 7.43 40.09
N TYR A 390 1.08 6.58 39.76
CA TYR A 390 1.18 5.11 39.81
C TYR A 390 1.52 4.56 41.20
N GLU A 391 1.14 5.29 42.26
CA GLU A 391 1.41 4.93 43.66
C GLU A 391 0.15 4.38 44.35
N LEU A 392 0.34 3.47 45.31
CA LEU A 392 -0.74 2.89 46.10
C LEU A 392 -1.12 3.81 47.27
N LYS A 393 -2.40 4.12 47.43
CA LYS A 393 -2.88 4.77 48.65
C LYS A 393 -3.02 3.73 49.76
N LEU A 394 -2.29 3.91 50.83
CA LEU A 394 -2.20 3.01 51.97
C LEU A 394 -2.78 3.67 53.22
N SER A 395 -3.36 2.87 54.11
CA SER A 395 -3.91 3.34 55.38
C SER A 395 -3.61 2.37 56.50
N ILE A 396 -3.01 2.88 57.58
CA ILE A 396 -2.68 2.12 58.78
C ILE A 396 -3.95 2.00 59.65
N LYS A 397 -4.72 3.08 59.78
CA LYS A 397 -5.98 3.10 60.52
C LYS A 397 -6.99 2.06 60.03
N LYS A 398 -7.14 1.94 58.70
CA LYS A 398 -8.05 0.94 58.11
C LYS A 398 -7.55 -0.49 58.34
N PHE A 399 -6.24 -0.72 58.41
CA PHE A 399 -5.67 -2.01 58.77
C PHE A 399 -6.04 -2.39 60.21
N GLU A 400 -5.83 -1.49 61.17
CA GLU A 400 -6.19 -1.70 62.58
C GLU A 400 -7.70 -1.96 62.76
N GLN A 401 -8.57 -1.25 62.04
CA GLN A 401 -10.02 -1.48 62.09
C GLN A 401 -10.40 -2.88 61.58
N ILE A 402 -9.74 -3.36 60.52
CA ILE A 402 -9.98 -4.70 59.98
C ILE A 402 -9.49 -5.76 60.97
N GLU A 403 -8.31 -5.58 61.57
CA GLU A 403 -7.80 -6.49 62.60
C GLU A 403 -8.69 -6.50 63.84
N ASN A 404 -9.07 -5.34 64.35
CA ASN A 404 -9.90 -5.21 65.54
C ASN A 404 -11.27 -5.86 65.32
N ARG A 405 -11.89 -5.68 64.16
CA ARG A 405 -13.14 -6.38 63.81
C ARG A 405 -12.96 -7.90 63.82
N LYS A 406 -11.90 -8.41 63.19
CA LYS A 406 -11.60 -9.86 63.20
C LYS A 406 -11.36 -10.39 64.60
N ARG A 407 -10.65 -9.66 65.46
CA ARG A 407 -10.45 -10.02 66.87
C ARG A 407 -11.78 -10.08 67.62
N ILE A 408 -12.64 -9.07 67.48
CA ILE A 408 -13.97 -9.04 68.11
C ILE A 408 -14.84 -10.22 67.65
N GLU A 409 -14.84 -10.54 66.35
CA GLU A 409 -15.55 -11.71 65.81
C GLU A 409 -15.00 -13.05 66.34
N GLN A 410 -13.71 -13.15 66.61
CA GLN A 410 -13.12 -14.33 67.24
C GLN A 410 -13.53 -14.46 68.71
N TYR A 411 -13.58 -13.34 69.45
CA TYR A 411 -14.06 -13.33 70.83
C TYR A 411 -15.56 -13.63 70.95
N SER A 412 -16.39 -13.15 70.01
CA SER A 412 -17.83 -13.45 70.02
C SER A 412 -18.15 -14.91 69.67
N LYS A 413 -17.27 -15.57 68.90
CA LYS A 413 -17.38 -17.00 68.57
C LYS A 413 -16.87 -17.93 69.67
N GLN A 414 -16.09 -17.43 70.63
CA GLN A 414 -15.76 -18.22 71.81
C GLN A 414 -17.01 -18.33 72.69
N THR A 415 -17.54 -19.55 72.84
CA THR A 415 -18.68 -19.84 73.71
C THR A 415 -18.41 -19.26 75.10
N PRO A 416 -19.36 -18.51 75.70
CA PRO A 416 -19.17 -17.95 77.03
C PRO A 416 -18.87 -19.09 78.01
N LYS A 417 -17.83 -18.94 78.82
CA LYS A 417 -17.53 -19.91 79.88
C LYS A 417 -18.76 -20.03 80.78
N ILE A 418 -19.16 -21.28 81.04
CA ILE A 418 -20.28 -21.63 81.93
C ILE A 418 -20.12 -20.82 83.23
N THR A 419 -21.12 -20.01 83.55
CA THR A 419 -21.07 -19.19 84.76
C THR A 419 -21.25 -20.08 85.98
N LEU A 420 -20.63 -19.71 87.12
CA LEU A 420 -20.67 -20.49 88.35
C LEU A 420 -22.11 -20.86 88.79
N GLY A 421 -23.08 -19.99 88.47
CA GLY A 421 -24.50 -20.22 88.73
C GLY A 421 -25.12 -21.37 87.93
N GLN A 422 -24.62 -21.68 86.74
CA GLN A 422 -25.03 -22.89 86.00
C GLN A 422 -24.42 -24.16 86.60
N LEU A 423 -23.16 -24.10 87.05
CA LEU A 423 -22.50 -25.20 87.75
C LEU A 423 -23.17 -25.56 89.08
N LEU A 424 -23.65 -24.54 89.82
CA LEU A 424 -24.42 -24.74 91.07
C LEU A 424 -25.79 -25.37 90.79
N LYS A 425 -26.49 -24.95 89.73
CA LYS A 425 -27.82 -25.47 89.38
C LYS A 425 -27.80 -26.93 88.92
N ASP A 426 -26.70 -27.38 88.31
CA ASP A 426 -26.49 -28.78 87.96
C ASP A 426 -26.07 -29.64 89.16
N SER A 427 -25.49 -29.04 90.22
CA SER A 427 -25.12 -29.74 91.45
C SER A 427 -26.29 -29.99 92.41
N GLU A 428 -27.36 -29.19 92.35
CA GLU A 428 -28.58 -29.38 93.16
C GLU A 428 -29.55 -30.43 92.59
N LYS A 429 -29.24 -31.00 91.42
CA LYS A 429 -30.09 -32.01 90.74
C LYS A 429 -29.61 -33.46 90.90
N LYS A 430 -28.70 -33.76 91.83
CA LYS A 430 -28.21 -35.11 92.10
C LYS A 430 -28.71 -35.69 93.41
#